data_AF-A0A9D2WN09-F1
#
_entry.id   AF-A0A9D2WN09-F1
#
_cell.length_a   1.000
_cell.length_b   1.000
_cell.length_c   1.000
_cell.angle_alpha   90.00
_cell.angle_beta   90.00
_cell.angle_gamma   90.00
#
_symmetry.space_group_name_H-M   'P 1'
#
loop_
_entity.id
_entity.type
_entity.pdbx_description
1 polymer ?
#
loop_
_entity_poly.entity_id
_entity_poly.type
_entity_poly.pdbx_seq_one_letter_code
_entity_poly.pdbx_strand_id
1 'polypeptide(L)' 'MSYQIETKVNKDLSIDPSYIVHYRVTRNGTFVGDGIVEYNRQAVSNDLYVSDNIPPEVGKQLQQQITAAVQHYINQLNQ' A
#
# COMPACT_ATOMS: atom_id res chain seq x y z
N MET A 1 4.99 -8.63 -16.21
CA MET A 1 3.60 -8.13 -16.08
C MET A 1 3.69 -6.74 -15.48
N SER A 2 3.21 -5.69 -16.14
CA SER A 2 3.42 -4.32 -15.69
C SER A 2 2.18 -3.78 -15.00
N TYR A 3 2.33 -3.35 -13.75
CA TYR A 3 1.36 -2.53 -13.05
C TYR A 3 1.72 -1.07 -13.28
N GLN A 4 0.70 -0.24 -13.50
CA GLN A 4 0.84 1.21 -13.53
C GLN A 4 -0.03 1.79 -12.43
N ILE A 5 0.57 2.63 -11.59
CA ILE A 5 -0.07 3.31 -10.47
C ILE A 5 -0.08 4.80 -10.77
N GLU A 6 -1.26 5.37 -10.90
CA GLU A 6 -1.47 6.81 -11.05
C GLU A 6 -1.83 7.40 -9.68
N THR A 7 -1.15 8.46 -9.24
CA THR A 7 -1.38 9.06 -7.92
C THR A 7 -1.71 10.55 -8.03
N LYS A 8 -2.65 11.03 -7.20
CA LYS A 8 -3.00 12.45 -7.09
C LYS A 8 -3.23 12.84 -5.63
N VAL A 9 -2.54 13.90 -5.18
CA VAL A 9 -2.77 14.48 -3.85
C VAL A 9 -4.05 15.32 -3.87
N ASN A 10 -4.94 15.08 -2.92
CA ASN A 10 -6.11 15.91 -2.68
C ASN A 10 -5.72 17.09 -1.78
N LYS A 11 -5.44 18.24 -2.40
CA LYS A 11 -4.93 19.43 -1.69
C LYS A 11 -5.93 20.00 -0.68
N ASP A 12 -7.22 19.93 -0.97
CA ASP A 12 -8.26 20.53 -0.14
C ASP A 12 -8.44 19.79 1.18
N LEU A 13 -8.13 18.50 1.19
CA LEU A 13 -8.19 17.64 2.38
C LEU A 13 -6.81 17.34 2.98
N SER A 14 -5.75 17.97 2.47
CA SER A 14 -4.38 17.80 2.97
C SER A 14 -3.95 19.01 3.78
N ILE A 15 -3.37 18.78 4.94
CA ILE A 15 -2.79 19.82 5.81
C ILE A 15 -1.50 19.30 6.43
N ASP A 16 -0.40 20.05 6.31
CA ASP A 16 0.88 19.64 6.89
C ASP A 16 0.70 19.28 8.38
N PRO A 17 1.11 18.08 8.84
CA PRO A 17 1.96 17.09 8.17
C PRO A 17 1.24 15.94 7.42
N SER A 18 -0.08 15.93 7.33
CA SER A 18 -0.88 14.90 6.65
C SER A 18 -1.28 15.27 5.22
N TYR A 19 -1.17 14.31 4.30
CA TYR A 19 -1.60 14.44 2.91
C TYR A 19 -2.50 13.28 2.52
N ILE A 20 -3.60 13.57 1.84
CA ILE A 20 -4.49 12.55 1.29
C ILE A 20 -4.09 12.28 -0.16
N VAL A 21 -3.72 11.05 -0.47
CA VAL A 21 -3.31 10.60 -1.80
C VAL A 21 -4.35 9.62 -2.35
N HIS A 22 -4.96 9.98 -3.46
CA HIS A 22 -5.75 9.05 -4.25
C HIS A 22 -4.83 8.29 -5.20
N TYR A 23 -5.04 6.99 -5.35
CA TYR A 23 -4.31 6.18 -6.32
C TYR A 23 -5.26 5.36 -7.18
N ARG A 24 -4.84 5.09 -8.41
CA ARG A 24 -5.51 4.20 -9.35
C ARG A 24 -4.49 3.19 -9.88
N VAL A 25 -4.84 1.91 -9.82
CA VAL A 25 -4.01 0.81 -10.31
C VAL A 25 -4.59 0.27 -11.60
N THR A 26 -3.74 0.16 -12.61
CA THR A 26 -4.04 -0.55 -13.84
C THR A 26 -3.02 -1.66 -14.09
N ARG A 27 -3.44 -2.72 -14.77
CA ARG A 27 -2.59 -3.84 -15.20
C ARG A 27 -2.78 -4.01 -16.69
N ASN A 28 -1.70 -3.78 -17.45
CA ASN A 28 -1.73 -3.80 -18.92
C ASN A 28 -2.87 -2.92 -19.50
N GLY A 29 -3.09 -1.73 -18.91
CA GLY A 29 -4.14 -0.79 -19.34
C GLY A 29 -5.56 -1.11 -18.81
N THR A 30 -5.79 -2.26 -18.18
CA THR A 30 -7.08 -2.58 -17.56
C THR A 30 -7.11 -2.09 -16.11
N PHE A 31 -8.20 -1.43 -15.72
CA PHE A 31 -8.43 -1.02 -14.33
C PHE A 31 -8.49 -2.24 -13.40
N VAL A 32 -7.73 -2.17 -12.29
CA VAL A 32 -7.69 -3.22 -11.27
C VAL A 32 -8.34 -2.75 -9.97
N GLY A 33 -8.17 -1.47 -9.63
CA GLY A 33 -8.72 -0.89 -8.42
C GLY A 33 -8.21 0.52 -8.19
N ASP A 34 -8.78 1.19 -7.21
CA ASP A 34 -8.36 2.50 -6.71
C ASP A 34 -8.47 2.54 -5.17
N GLY A 35 -7.99 3.62 -4.59
CA GLY A 35 -8.09 3.83 -3.16
C GLY A 35 -7.55 5.18 -2.72
N ILE A 36 -7.61 5.39 -1.41
CA ILE A 36 -7.15 6.60 -0.73
C ILE A 36 -6.20 6.17 0.38
N VAL A 37 -5.05 6.83 0.45
CA VAL A 37 -4.09 6.69 1.55
C VAL A 37 -3.91 8.06 2.21
N GLU A 38 -4.01 8.10 3.53
CA GLU A 38 -3.53 9.24 4.30
C GLU A 38 -2.05 9.01 4.65
N TYR A 39 -1.20 9.93 4.22
CA TYR A 39 0.22 9.94 4.52
C TYR A 39 0.54 11.03 5.53
N ASN A 40 0.96 10.65 6.73
CA ASN A 40 1.48 11.59 7.72
C ASN A 40 3.01 11.64 7.68
N ARG A 41 3.59 12.77 7.28
CA ARG A 41 5.05 12.94 7.11
C ARG A 41 5.86 12.73 8.40
N GLN A 42 5.23 12.87 9.57
CA GLN A 42 5.91 12.70 10.86
C GLN A 42 5.75 11.28 11.44
N ALA A 43 4.94 10.42 10.80
CA ALA A 43 4.79 9.05 11.24
C ALA A 43 6.04 8.23 10.84
N VAL A 44 6.85 7.87 11.83
CA VAL A 44 8.08 7.05 11.67
C VAL A 44 7.82 5.73 10.92
N SER A 45 6.60 5.19 11.01
CA SER A 45 6.18 4.01 10.26
C SER A 45 6.15 4.19 8.74
N ASN A 46 6.20 5.44 8.24
CA ASN A 46 6.20 5.74 6.81
C ASN A 46 7.61 5.71 6.19
N ASP A 47 8.67 5.67 7.00
CA ASP A 47 10.07 5.59 6.55
C ASP A 47 10.52 4.14 6.31
N LEU A 48 9.58 3.21 6.18
CA LEU A 48 9.88 1.81 5.88
C LEU A 48 10.40 1.68 4.44
N TYR A 49 11.72 1.59 4.31
CA TYR A 49 12.36 1.24 3.05
C TYR A 49 11.99 -0.19 2.65
N VAL A 50 11.27 -0.34 1.55
CA VAL A 50 11.06 -1.62 0.87
C VAL A 50 11.96 -1.63 -0.35
N SER A 51 12.87 -2.60 -0.42
CA SER A 51 13.77 -2.73 -1.58
C SER A 51 12.99 -3.10 -2.84
N ASP A 52 13.31 -2.48 -3.98
CA ASP A 52 12.74 -2.87 -5.28
C ASP A 52 13.31 -4.21 -5.79
N ASN A 53 14.41 -4.68 -5.20
CA ASN A 53 15.15 -5.86 -5.63
C ASN A 53 14.93 -7.05 -4.69
N ILE A 54 13.67 -7.33 -4.33
CA ILE A 54 13.35 -8.52 -3.52
C ILE A 54 13.51 -9.77 -4.41
N PRO A 55 14.38 -10.73 -4.04
CA PRO A 55 14.49 -11.98 -4.78
C PRO A 55 13.14 -12.70 -4.83
N PRO A 56 12.76 -13.36 -5.95
CA PRO A 56 11.43 -13.97 -6.11
C PRO A 56 11.06 -14.94 -4.98
N GLU A 57 12.04 -15.73 -4.52
CA GLU A 57 11.91 -16.68 -3.40
C GLU A 57 11.50 -15.96 -2.10
N VAL A 58 12.16 -14.84 -1.80
CA VAL A 58 11.92 -14.02 -0.61
C VAL A 58 10.59 -13.30 -0.73
N GLY A 59 10.23 -12.81 -1.92
CA GLY A 59 8.94 -12.18 -2.18
C GLY A 59 7.76 -13.12 -1.92
N LYS A 60 7.88 -14.38 -2.33
CA LYS A 60 6.86 -15.41 -2.07
C LYS A 60 6.71 -15.70 -0.57
N GLN A 61 7.82 -15.79 0.15
CA GLN A 61 7.80 -15.99 1.61
C GLN A 61 7.18 -14.79 2.34
N LEU A 62 7.56 -13.57 1.97
CA LEU A 62 6.97 -12.34 2.50
C LEU A 62 5.46 -12.29 2.27
N GLN A 63 4.99 -12.60 1.06
CA GLN A 63 3.56 -12.61 0.75
C GLN A 63 2.79 -13.60 1.62
N GLN A 64 3.35 -14.79 1.87
CA GLN A 64 2.74 -15.78 2.75
C GLN A 64 2.66 -15.28 4.20
N GLN A 65 3.73 -14.69 4.72
CA GLN A 65 3.75 -14.15 6.09
C GLN A 65 2.76 -12.99 6.26
N ILE A 66 2.71 -12.06 5.31
CA ILE A 66 1.75 -10.95 5.32
C ILE A 66 0.31 -11.50 5.29
N THR A 67 0.04 -12.45 4.41
CA THR A 67 -1.29 -13.08 4.30
C THR A 67 -1.69 -13.73 5.62
N ALA A 68 -0.80 -14.54 6.21
CA ALA A 68 -1.06 -15.20 7.49
C ALA A 68 -1.31 -14.20 8.63
N ALA A 69 -0.51 -13.12 8.70
CA ALA A 69 -0.66 -12.07 9.72
C ALA A 69 -2.00 -11.33 9.59
N VAL A 70 -2.39 -10.95 8.37
CA VAL A 70 -3.67 -10.30 8.09
C VAL A 70 -4.82 -11.22 8.47
N GLN A 71 -4.76 -12.50 8.09
CA GLN A 71 -5.82 -13.46 8.37
C GLN A 71 -5.97 -13.73 9.87
N HIS A 72 -4.84 -13.81 10.59
CA HIS A 72 -4.84 -13.90 12.05
C HIS A 72 -5.52 -12.69 12.70
N TYR A 73 -5.16 -11.47 12.28
CA TYR A 73 -5.77 -10.24 12.79
C TYR A 73 -7.28 -10.19 12.54
N ILE A 74 -7.74 -10.54 11.32
CA ILE A 74 -9.17 -10.63 10.99
C ILE A 74 -9.88 -11.62 11.91
N ASN A 75 -9.29 -12.78 12.15
CA ASN A 75 -9.88 -13.80 13.02
C ASN A 75 -10.01 -13.33 14.47
N GLN A 76 -9.08 -12.51 14.97
CA GLN A 76 -9.15 -11.92 16.31
C GLN A 76 -10.28 -10.89 16.44
N LEU A 77 -10.61 -10.16 15.37
CA LEU A 77 -11.73 -9.20 15.37
C LEU A 77 -13.11 -9.86 15.29
N ASN A 78 -13.18 -11.11 14.85
CA ASN A 78 -14.42 -11.87 14.70
C ASN A 78 -14.75 -12.80 15.89
N GLN A 79 -13.94 -12.76 16.97
CA GLN A 79 -14.16 -13.44 18.24
C GLN A 79 -14.68 -12.45 19.29
#